data_AF-A0A397FHJ8-F1
#
_entry.id   AF-A0A397FHJ8-F1
#
_cell.length_a   1.000
_cell.length_b   1.000
_cell.length_c   1.000
_cell.angle_alpha   90.00
_cell.angle_beta   90.00
_cell.angle_gamma   90.00
#
_symmetry.space_group_name_H-M   'P 1'
#
loop_
_entity.id
_entity.type
_entity.pdbx_description
1 polymer ?
#
loop_
_entity_poly.entity_id
_entity_poly.type
_entity_poly.pdbx_seq_one_letter_code
_entity_poly.pdbx_strand_id
1 'polypeptide(L)'
;MHFRAAAAFVLAGVASTSVDMYNPPNINYNTEHGIVRHILDPATQNTPLRFTQQHLRPPPPRLPSVFDIFIGISSYRDGVRCGFTLFTAFSRATHPDRVYVGVVDQVLPTDATCLDEYCKLATSHWGECKFKSHITIDSHDAAASQGPTIARHTQQQLIRDEEFCLQLDAHSQLLADWDTKLVKEWVR
;
A
#
# COMPACT_ATOMS: atom_id res chain seq x y z
N MET A 1 17.56 45.49 59.29
CA MET A 1 17.12 45.46 57.87
C MET A 1 18.02 44.45 57.16
N HIS A 2 17.79 43.14 57.24
CA HIS A 2 16.78 42.32 56.56
C HIS A 2 16.74 42.49 55.03
N PHE A 3 17.55 41.68 54.32
CA PHE A 3 17.12 41.01 53.11
C PHE A 3 17.70 39.58 53.13
N ARG A 4 16.82 38.59 53.29
CA ARG A 4 17.15 37.16 53.19
C ARG A 4 17.04 36.76 51.72
N ALA A 5 18.10 36.19 51.15
CA ALA A 5 18.02 35.48 49.88
C ALA A 5 17.46 34.07 50.15
N ALA A 6 16.25 33.79 49.68
CA ALA A 6 15.68 32.45 49.66
C ALA A 6 16.01 31.80 48.32
N ALA A 7 16.86 30.77 48.33
CA ALA A 7 17.06 29.90 47.17
C ALA A 7 15.93 28.87 47.15
N ALA A 8 14.98 29.02 46.22
CA ALA A 8 13.96 28.03 45.95
C ALA A 8 14.53 26.97 45.00
N PHE A 9 14.84 25.78 45.52
CA PHE A 9 15.07 24.60 44.69
C PHE A 9 13.70 24.07 44.25
N VAL A 10 13.35 24.30 42.98
CA VAL A 10 12.19 23.65 42.35
C VAL A 10 12.65 22.28 41.87
N LEU A 11 12.28 21.24 42.61
CA LEU A 11 12.31 19.87 42.11
C LEU A 11 11.25 19.76 41.01
N ALA A 12 11.68 19.83 39.75
CA ALA A 12 10.85 19.45 38.62
C ALA A 12 10.59 17.94 38.72
N GLY A 13 9.42 17.57 39.23
CA GLY A 13 8.94 16.19 39.19
C GLY A 13 8.88 15.74 37.74
N VAL A 14 9.65 14.70 37.41
CA VAL A 14 9.50 13.98 36.15
C VAL A 14 8.11 13.36 36.19
N ALA A 15 7.17 13.94 35.46
CA ALA A 15 5.91 13.29 35.17
C ALA A 15 6.28 12.02 34.39
N SER A 16 6.16 10.86 35.05
CA SER A 16 6.15 9.58 34.37
C SER A 16 4.99 9.62 33.40
N THR A 17 5.27 9.86 32.11
CA THR A 17 4.32 9.55 31.05
C THR A 17 4.03 8.07 31.21
N SER A 18 2.81 7.75 31.63
CA SER A 18 2.27 6.40 31.53
C SER A 18 2.53 5.97 30.10
N VAL A 19 3.42 5.00 29.91
CA VAL A 19 3.54 4.26 28.66
C VAL A 19 2.12 3.81 28.37
N ASP A 20 1.52 4.31 27.30
CA ASP A 20 0.24 3.81 26.81
C ASP A 20 0.36 2.29 26.79
N MET A 21 -0.40 1.62 27.65
CA MET A 21 -0.36 0.18 27.77
C MET A 21 -0.89 -0.35 26.43
N TYR A 22 0.02 -0.74 25.54
CA TYR A 22 -0.29 -1.26 24.21
C TYR A 22 -1.40 -2.29 24.38
N ASN A 23 -2.61 -1.95 23.93
CA ASN A 23 -3.74 -2.86 23.96
C ASN A 23 -3.62 -3.70 22.69
N PRO A 24 -3.15 -4.95 22.79
CA PRO A 24 -2.87 -5.71 21.59
C PRO A 24 -4.17 -5.92 20.81
N PRO A 25 -4.13 -5.82 19.47
CA PRO A 25 -5.29 -6.07 18.64
C PRO A 25 -5.85 -7.46 18.97
N ASN A 26 -7.16 -7.60 18.98
CA ASN A 26 -7.80 -8.86 19.33
C ASN A 26 -9.02 -9.12 18.47
N ILE A 27 -9.29 -10.39 18.21
CA ILE A 27 -10.50 -10.86 17.54
C ILE A 27 -11.35 -11.58 18.56
N ASN A 28 -12.62 -11.22 18.60
CA ASN A 28 -13.62 -11.89 19.42
C ASN A 28 -14.47 -12.80 18.52
N TYR A 29 -14.50 -14.09 18.83
CA TYR A 29 -15.38 -15.05 18.18
C TYR A 29 -16.50 -15.43 19.13
N ASN A 30 -17.74 -15.30 18.67
CA ASN A 30 -18.89 -15.85 19.39
C ASN A 30 -18.93 -17.35 19.12
N THR A 31 -18.82 -18.14 20.18
CA THR A 31 -18.98 -19.61 20.14
C THR A 31 -20.18 -20.04 20.95
N GLU A 32 -20.63 -21.29 20.79
CA GLU A 32 -21.69 -21.87 21.63
C GLU A 32 -21.33 -21.86 23.14
N HIS A 33 -20.04 -21.73 23.47
CA HIS A 33 -19.52 -21.68 24.83
C HIS A 33 -19.17 -20.24 25.31
N GLY A 34 -19.60 -19.21 24.57
CA GLY A 34 -19.37 -17.80 24.90
C GLY A 34 -18.35 -17.12 23.98
N ILE A 35 -17.92 -15.93 24.40
CA ILE A 35 -16.99 -15.09 23.62
C ILE A 35 -15.55 -15.57 23.86
N VAL A 36 -14.89 -16.04 22.81
CA VAL A 36 -13.46 -16.37 22.84
C VAL A 36 -12.66 -15.18 22.31
N ARG A 37 -11.76 -14.65 23.13
CA ARG A 37 -10.86 -13.55 22.77
C ARG A 37 -9.50 -14.08 22.36
N HIS A 38 -9.09 -13.81 21.13
CA HIS A 38 -7.74 -14.08 20.64
C HIS A 38 -6.94 -12.80 20.57
N ILE A 39 -5.83 -12.74 21.29
CA ILE A 39 -4.88 -11.64 21.20
C ILE A 39 -4.01 -11.87 19.96
N LEU A 40 -3.97 -10.88 19.07
CA LEU A 40 -3.12 -10.86 17.89
C LEU A 40 -1.80 -10.20 18.27
N ASP A 41 -0.72 -10.96 18.20
CA ASP A 41 0.64 -10.43 18.23
C ASP A 41 1.15 -10.34 16.79
N PRO A 42 1.44 -9.13 16.26
CA PRO A 42 2.00 -8.96 14.92
C PRO A 42 3.24 -9.81 14.66
N ALA A 43 4.06 -10.09 15.68
CA ALA A 43 5.25 -10.93 15.54
C ALA A 43 4.94 -12.41 15.28
N THR A 44 3.72 -12.85 15.59
CA THR A 44 3.27 -14.25 15.46
C THR A 44 2.07 -14.38 14.53
N GLN A 45 1.64 -13.28 13.91
CA GLN A 45 0.57 -13.27 12.93
C GLN A 45 0.94 -14.24 11.80
N ASN A 46 0.08 -15.22 11.53
CA ASN A 46 0.30 -16.32 10.57
C ASN A 46 1.41 -17.33 10.94
N THR A 47 2.01 -17.23 12.13
CA THR A 47 3.00 -18.21 12.64
C THR A 47 2.43 -18.96 13.85
N PRO A 48 2.07 -20.24 13.70
CA PRO A 48 1.54 -21.03 14.82
C PRO A 48 2.51 -21.11 16.00
N LEU A 49 2.05 -20.73 17.20
CA LEU A 49 2.86 -20.77 18.42
C LEU A 49 3.18 -22.19 18.89
N ARG A 50 2.30 -23.15 18.59
CA ARG A 50 2.46 -24.54 19.00
C ARG A 50 3.25 -25.30 17.95
N PHE A 51 4.28 -26.01 18.39
CA PHE A 51 5.10 -26.87 17.52
C PHE A 51 4.25 -27.87 16.72
N THR A 52 3.23 -28.46 17.35
CA THR A 52 2.30 -29.41 16.71
C THR A 52 1.47 -28.79 15.58
N GLN A 53 1.36 -27.47 15.53
CA GLN A 53 0.59 -26.73 14.53
C GLN A 53 1.47 -26.07 13.46
N GLN A 54 2.79 -26.28 13.46
CA GLN A 54 3.70 -25.67 12.48
C GLN A 54 3.31 -25.94 11.02
N HIS A 55 2.71 -27.11 10.76
CA HIS A 55 2.21 -27.49 9.43
C HIS A 55 1.07 -26.60 8.91
N LEU A 56 0.42 -25.81 9.77
CA LEU A 56 -0.62 -24.85 9.40
C LEU A 56 -0.05 -23.50 8.94
N ARG A 57 1.28 -23.29 9.05
CA ARG A 57 1.92 -22.06 8.57
C ARG A 57 1.77 -22.00 7.04
N PRO A 58 1.29 -20.88 6.48
CA PRO A 58 1.30 -20.69 5.03
C PRO A 58 2.71 -20.89 4.47
N PRO A 59 2.84 -21.46 3.25
CA PRO A 59 4.14 -21.56 2.61
C PRO A 59 4.77 -20.17 2.49
N PRO A 60 6.10 -20.04 2.69
CA PRO A 60 6.76 -18.76 2.51
C PRO A 60 6.61 -18.30 1.06
N PRO A 61 6.52 -16.98 0.82
CA PRO A 61 6.52 -16.45 -0.53
C PRO A 61 7.75 -16.89 -1.31
N ARG A 62 7.56 -17.15 -2.61
CA ARG A 62 8.64 -17.53 -3.52
C ARG A 62 8.86 -16.38 -4.49
N LEU A 63 10.01 -15.72 -4.40
CA LEU A 63 10.43 -14.67 -5.31
C LEU A 63 11.88 -14.90 -5.74
N PRO A 64 12.21 -14.79 -7.04
CA PRO A 64 13.59 -14.77 -7.51
C PRO A 64 14.34 -13.52 -7.01
N SER A 65 15.68 -13.54 -7.10
CA SER A 65 16.52 -12.38 -6.70
C SER A 65 16.36 -11.17 -7.64
N VAL A 66 15.87 -11.41 -8.85
CA VAL A 66 15.51 -10.41 -9.86
C VAL A 66 14.07 -10.71 -10.25
N PHE A 67 13.21 -9.72 -10.15
CA PHE A 67 11.78 -9.85 -10.40
C PHE A 67 11.25 -8.54 -11.00
N ASP A 68 10.16 -8.66 -11.75
CA ASP A 68 9.34 -7.57 -12.24
C ASP A 68 8.08 -7.44 -11.37
N ILE A 69 7.56 -6.21 -11.29
CA ILE A 69 6.37 -5.88 -10.50
C ILE A 69 5.25 -5.44 -11.43
N PHE A 70 4.11 -6.12 -11.35
CA PHE A 70 2.86 -5.64 -11.91
C PHE A 70 2.06 -4.87 -10.84
N ILE A 71 1.59 -3.67 -11.19
CA ILE A 71 0.63 -2.90 -10.40
C ILE A 71 -0.71 -2.89 -11.13
N GLY A 72 -1.75 -3.38 -10.47
CA GLY A 72 -3.13 -3.28 -10.93
C GLY A 72 -3.85 -2.10 -10.30
N ILE A 73 -4.34 -1.16 -11.11
CA ILE A 73 -5.19 -0.04 -10.66
C ILE A 73 -6.58 -0.08 -11.34
N SER A 74 -7.65 0.05 -10.54
CA SER A 74 -9.00 0.23 -11.06
C SER A 74 -9.42 1.65 -10.73
N SER A 75 -9.57 2.47 -11.78
CA SER A 75 -9.93 3.88 -11.70
C SER A 75 -11.40 4.06 -12.10
N TYR A 76 -12.10 4.94 -11.39
CA TYR A 76 -13.45 5.37 -11.75
C TYR A 76 -13.51 6.89 -11.68
N ARG A 77 -13.46 7.52 -12.85
CA ARG A 77 -13.51 8.98 -13.03
C ARG A 77 -12.49 9.74 -12.17
N ASP A 78 -11.32 9.14 -11.95
CA ASP A 78 -10.32 9.62 -10.98
C ASP A 78 -8.97 9.98 -11.63
N GLY A 79 -8.99 10.46 -12.88
CA GLY A 79 -7.80 10.64 -13.71
C GLY A 79 -6.68 11.43 -13.05
N VAL A 80 -6.97 12.54 -12.38
CA VAL A 80 -5.93 13.39 -11.74
C VAL A 80 -5.19 12.65 -10.64
N ARG A 81 -5.90 11.97 -9.74
CA ARG A 81 -5.27 11.21 -8.65
C ARG A 81 -4.65 9.92 -9.16
N CYS A 82 -5.26 9.29 -10.16
CA CYS A 82 -4.70 8.13 -10.85
C CYS A 82 -3.36 8.46 -11.52
N GLY A 83 -3.28 9.56 -12.26
CA GLY A 83 -2.04 10.04 -12.85
C GLY A 83 -0.95 10.32 -11.80
N PHE A 84 -1.32 10.87 -10.63
CA PHE A 84 -0.39 11.06 -9.53
C PHE A 84 0.10 9.74 -8.90
N THR A 85 -0.80 8.76 -8.75
CA THR A 85 -0.45 7.40 -8.30
C THR A 85 0.58 6.79 -9.25
N LEU A 86 0.31 6.80 -10.57
CA LEU A 86 1.25 6.33 -11.59
C LEU A 86 2.59 7.09 -11.51
N PHE A 87 2.55 8.41 -11.39
CA PHE A 87 3.74 9.23 -11.31
C PHE A 87 4.62 8.84 -10.11
N THR A 88 4.02 8.65 -8.93
CA THR A 88 4.77 8.23 -7.74
C THR A 88 5.20 6.77 -7.79
N ALA A 89 4.49 5.89 -8.49
CA ALA A 89 4.92 4.51 -8.72
C ALA A 89 6.27 4.46 -9.44
N PHE A 90 6.45 5.27 -10.50
CA PHE A 90 7.70 5.30 -11.27
C PHE A 90 8.77 6.21 -10.64
N SER A 91 8.42 7.44 -10.26
CA SER A 91 9.42 8.43 -9.79
C SER A 91 10.08 8.07 -8.45
N ARG A 92 9.47 7.17 -7.68
CA ARG A 92 9.93 6.77 -6.35
C ARG A 92 10.33 5.30 -6.26
N ALA A 93 10.30 4.55 -7.35
CA ALA A 93 10.84 3.20 -7.40
C ALA A 93 12.37 3.23 -7.50
N THR A 94 13.00 2.21 -6.93
CA THR A 94 14.44 1.95 -7.07
C THR A 94 14.76 1.41 -8.46
N HIS A 95 13.91 0.54 -9.00
CA HIS A 95 14.03 -0.07 -10.33
C HIS A 95 12.76 0.20 -11.16
N PRO A 96 12.50 1.45 -11.57
CA PRO A 96 11.28 1.81 -12.30
C PRO A 96 11.16 1.11 -13.66
N ASP A 97 12.28 0.64 -14.23
CA ASP A 97 12.35 -0.17 -15.44
C ASP A 97 11.77 -1.59 -15.27
N ARG A 98 11.50 -2.03 -14.04
CA ARG A 98 10.90 -3.33 -13.71
C ARG A 98 9.46 -3.21 -13.21
N VAL A 99 8.90 -2.01 -13.29
CA VAL A 99 7.51 -1.74 -12.88
C VAL A 99 6.65 -1.68 -14.13
N TYR A 100 5.59 -2.48 -14.13
CA TYR A 100 4.55 -2.53 -15.16
C TYR A 100 3.21 -2.22 -14.50
N VAL A 101 2.35 -1.48 -15.19
CA VAL A 101 1.07 -1.03 -14.63
C VAL A 101 -0.08 -1.34 -15.58
N GLY A 102 -1.08 -2.04 -15.07
CA GLY A 102 -2.37 -2.23 -15.74
C GLY A 102 -3.43 -1.36 -15.08
N VAL A 103 -4.07 -0.49 -15.86
CA VAL A 103 -5.15 0.38 -15.38
C VAL A 103 -6.44 0.03 -16.09
N VAL A 104 -7.46 -0.35 -15.33
CA VAL A 104 -8.86 -0.32 -15.81
C VAL A 104 -9.39 1.08 -15.55
N ASP A 105 -9.51 1.90 -16.59
CA ASP A 105 -9.88 3.32 -16.49
C ASP A 105 -11.33 3.53 -16.94
N GLN A 106 -12.23 3.65 -15.96
CA GLN A 106 -13.65 3.87 -16.21
C GLN A 106 -13.94 5.37 -16.23
N VAL A 107 -14.17 5.94 -17.41
CA VAL A 107 -14.27 7.40 -17.61
C VAL A 107 -15.49 7.77 -18.46
N LEU A 108 -15.97 9.01 -18.32
CA LEU A 108 -16.85 9.64 -19.31
C LEU A 108 -16.01 10.41 -20.34
N PRO A 109 -16.56 10.75 -21.53
CA PRO A 109 -15.82 11.48 -22.57
C PRO A 109 -15.24 12.83 -22.14
N THR A 110 -15.78 13.44 -21.08
CA THR A 110 -15.34 14.73 -20.55
C THR A 110 -14.34 14.62 -19.40
N ASP A 111 -14.11 13.41 -18.88
CA ASP A 111 -13.24 13.21 -17.72
C ASP A 111 -11.78 13.23 -18.16
N ALA A 112 -10.89 13.68 -17.25
CA ALA A 112 -9.47 13.48 -17.43
C ALA A 112 -9.14 11.98 -17.33
N THR A 113 -8.34 11.47 -18.26
CA THR A 113 -7.87 10.07 -18.22
C THR A 113 -6.67 9.92 -17.29
N CYS A 114 -6.50 8.73 -16.74
CA CYS A 114 -5.35 8.44 -15.86
C CYS A 114 -4.01 8.64 -16.60
N LEU A 115 -3.92 8.21 -17.86
CA LEU A 115 -2.70 8.26 -18.65
C LEU A 115 -2.32 9.70 -19.04
N ASP A 116 -3.30 10.54 -19.40
CA ASP A 116 -3.02 11.92 -19.77
C ASP A 116 -2.50 12.72 -18.58
N GLU A 117 -3.10 12.54 -17.41
CA GLU A 117 -2.66 13.19 -16.17
C GLU A 117 -1.29 12.69 -15.72
N TYR A 118 -1.00 11.39 -15.87
CA TYR A 118 0.35 10.88 -15.70
C TYR A 118 1.35 11.54 -16.65
N CYS A 119 1.04 11.61 -17.95
CA CYS A 119 1.94 12.17 -18.94
C CYS A 119 2.23 13.66 -18.70
N LYS A 120 1.27 14.43 -18.19
CA LYS A 120 1.50 15.84 -17.78
C LYS A 120 2.55 15.93 -16.68
N LEU A 121 2.43 15.11 -15.63
CA LEU A 121 3.38 15.07 -14.52
C LEU A 121 4.75 14.55 -14.96
N ALA A 122 4.76 13.46 -15.73
CA ALA A 122 5.97 12.84 -16.27
C ALA A 122 6.74 13.81 -17.17
N THR A 123 6.06 14.51 -18.08
CA THR A 123 6.69 15.49 -18.98
C THR A 123 7.26 16.68 -18.21
N SER A 124 6.55 17.16 -17.19
CA SER A 124 7.05 18.22 -16.32
C SER A 124 8.32 17.80 -15.55
N HIS A 125 8.43 16.52 -15.16
CA HIS A 125 9.53 16.02 -14.36
C HIS A 125 10.74 15.51 -15.18
N TRP A 126 10.50 14.80 -16.28
CA TRP A 126 11.52 14.16 -17.12
C TRP A 126 11.68 14.77 -18.51
N GLY A 127 10.85 15.74 -18.90
CA GLY A 127 10.85 16.34 -20.25
C GLY A 127 10.06 15.54 -21.28
N GLU A 128 9.59 14.33 -20.95
CA GLU A 128 8.79 13.45 -21.81
C GLU A 128 7.85 12.58 -20.97
N CYS A 129 6.86 11.94 -21.61
CA CYS A 129 6.03 10.93 -20.96
C CYS A 129 6.80 9.61 -20.80
N LYS A 130 7.83 9.63 -19.93
CA LYS A 130 8.69 8.49 -19.62
C LYS A 130 7.86 7.30 -19.12
N PHE A 131 8.31 6.06 -19.35
CA PHE A 131 7.63 4.81 -18.95
C PHE A 131 6.20 4.60 -19.49
N LYS A 132 5.73 5.42 -20.45
CA LYS A 132 4.44 5.21 -21.11
C LYS A 132 4.26 3.80 -21.67
N SER A 133 5.34 3.17 -22.18
CA SER A 133 5.34 1.80 -22.69
C SER A 133 5.11 0.73 -21.61
N HIS A 134 5.25 1.07 -20.34
CA HIS A 134 5.02 0.16 -19.20
C HIS A 134 3.60 0.28 -18.65
N ILE A 135 2.78 1.16 -19.21
CA ILE A 135 1.40 1.40 -18.78
C ILE A 135 0.44 0.85 -19.83
N THR A 136 -0.37 -0.12 -19.43
CA THR A 136 -1.47 -0.64 -20.25
C THR A 136 -2.79 -0.09 -19.71
N ILE A 137 -3.54 0.63 -20.55
CA ILE A 137 -4.87 1.16 -20.22
C ILE A 137 -5.94 0.29 -20.87
N ASP A 138 -6.84 -0.24 -20.06
CA ASP A 138 -8.11 -0.84 -20.47
C ASP A 138 -9.24 0.14 -20.13
N SER A 139 -9.73 0.88 -21.12
CA SER A 139 -10.71 1.96 -20.90
C SER A 139 -12.14 1.47 -21.07
N HIS A 140 -13.00 1.85 -20.14
CA HIS A 140 -14.43 1.51 -20.12
C HIS A 140 -15.27 2.77 -19.93
N ASP A 141 -16.51 2.75 -20.42
CA ASP A 141 -17.48 3.81 -20.13
C ASP A 141 -17.87 3.75 -18.65
N ALA A 142 -17.67 4.85 -17.91
CA ALA A 142 -18.07 4.96 -16.52
C ALA A 142 -19.58 4.71 -16.31
N ALA A 143 -20.43 5.08 -17.28
CA ALA A 143 -21.87 4.85 -17.18
C ALA A 143 -22.26 3.36 -17.16
N ALA A 144 -21.40 2.48 -17.68
CA ALA A 144 -21.59 1.04 -17.71
C ALA A 144 -20.87 0.30 -16.57
N SER A 145 -20.31 1.01 -15.59
CA SER A 145 -19.53 0.42 -14.50
C SER A 145 -20.38 -0.52 -13.63
N GLN A 146 -19.81 -1.70 -13.33
CA GLN A 146 -20.43 -2.73 -12.48
C GLN A 146 -19.79 -2.79 -11.09
N GLY A 147 -19.03 -1.75 -10.72
CA GLY A 147 -18.36 -1.64 -9.42
C GLY A 147 -16.96 -2.26 -9.37
N PRO A 148 -16.29 -2.13 -8.21
CA PRO A 148 -14.85 -2.36 -8.07
C PRO A 148 -14.45 -3.84 -8.21
N THR A 149 -15.34 -4.78 -7.86
CA THR A 149 -15.03 -6.22 -7.96
C THR A 149 -14.85 -6.66 -9.41
N ILE A 150 -15.76 -6.22 -10.29
CA ILE A 150 -15.67 -6.52 -11.73
C ILE A 150 -14.45 -5.80 -12.33
N ALA A 151 -14.23 -4.53 -11.98
CA ALA A 151 -13.07 -3.79 -12.46
C ALA A 151 -11.73 -4.44 -12.05
N ARG A 152 -11.62 -4.94 -10.81
CA ARG A 152 -10.44 -5.67 -10.34
C ARG A 152 -10.30 -7.02 -11.05
N HIS A 153 -11.41 -7.74 -11.29
CA HIS A 153 -11.36 -8.97 -12.07
C HIS A 153 -10.84 -8.75 -13.50
N THR A 154 -11.35 -7.73 -14.19
CA THR A 154 -10.88 -7.36 -15.54
C THR A 154 -9.40 -6.97 -15.53
N GLN A 155 -8.97 -6.21 -14.52
CA GLN A 155 -7.58 -5.81 -14.37
C GLN A 155 -6.62 -6.99 -14.23
N GLN A 156 -7.03 -8.09 -13.57
CA GLN A 156 -6.18 -9.29 -13.46
C GLN A 156 -5.83 -9.88 -14.84
N GLN A 157 -6.62 -9.61 -15.88
CA GLN A 157 -6.33 -10.04 -17.25
C GLN A 157 -5.16 -9.25 -17.89
N LEU A 158 -4.71 -8.17 -17.25
CA LEU A 158 -3.58 -7.35 -17.71
C LEU A 158 -2.23 -7.84 -17.18
N ILE A 159 -2.23 -8.80 -16.24
CA ILE A 159 -1.02 -9.45 -15.73
C ILE A 159 -0.39 -10.28 -16.84
N ARG A 160 0.95 -10.27 -16.92
CA ARG A 160 1.73 -11.08 -17.85
C ARG A 160 2.68 -11.98 -17.08
N ASP A 161 3.98 -11.78 -17.28
CA ASP A 161 5.05 -12.64 -16.76
C ASP A 161 5.69 -12.06 -15.48
N GLU A 162 5.14 -11.00 -14.89
CA GLU A 162 5.68 -10.35 -13.69
C GLU A 162 5.58 -11.26 -12.44
N GLU A 163 6.67 -11.40 -11.68
CA GLU A 163 6.73 -12.32 -10.54
C GLU A 163 6.11 -11.76 -9.25
N PHE A 164 5.86 -10.44 -9.20
CA PHE A 164 5.20 -9.80 -8.06
C PHE A 164 4.02 -8.94 -8.50
N CYS A 165 2.83 -9.18 -7.92
CA CYS A 165 1.62 -8.43 -8.25
C CYS A 165 1.13 -7.60 -7.06
N LEU A 166 0.80 -6.34 -7.31
CA LEU A 166 0.26 -5.40 -6.33
C LEU A 166 -1.09 -4.84 -6.81
N GLN A 167 -2.13 -5.02 -6.00
CA GLN A 167 -3.41 -4.33 -6.21
C GLN A 167 -3.38 -2.97 -5.49
N LEU A 168 -3.51 -1.87 -6.23
CA LEU A 168 -3.60 -0.53 -5.66
C LEU A 168 -4.92 0.17 -6.02
N ASP A 169 -5.33 1.07 -5.15
CA ASP A 169 -6.39 2.02 -5.43
C ASP A 169 -5.83 3.23 -6.21
N ALA A 170 -6.66 3.84 -7.06
CA ALA A 170 -6.26 4.89 -8.00
C ALA A 170 -5.77 6.19 -7.35
N HIS A 171 -5.99 6.40 -6.05
CA HIS A 171 -5.60 7.61 -5.31
C HIS A 171 -4.63 7.26 -4.18
N SER A 172 -3.61 6.46 -4.51
CA SER A 172 -2.55 6.05 -3.59
C SER A 172 -1.28 6.85 -3.85
N GLN A 173 -0.52 7.15 -2.80
CA GLN A 173 0.79 7.77 -2.95
C GLN A 173 1.87 6.79 -2.51
N LEU A 174 2.75 6.39 -3.43
CA LEU A 174 3.83 5.47 -3.10
C LEU A 174 5.00 6.22 -2.44
N LEU A 175 5.65 5.57 -1.48
CA LEU A 175 6.82 6.11 -0.78
C LEU A 175 8.11 5.93 -1.60
N ALA A 176 9.18 6.61 -1.18
CA ALA A 176 10.52 6.37 -1.75
C ALA A 176 10.93 4.90 -1.55
N ASP A 177 11.51 4.31 -2.58
CA ASP A 177 12.03 2.93 -2.65
C ASP A 177 10.95 1.87 -2.31
N TRP A 178 9.69 2.16 -2.62
CA TRP A 178 8.57 1.29 -2.26
C TRP A 178 8.71 -0.12 -2.85
N ASP A 179 9.25 -0.24 -4.06
CA ASP A 179 9.40 -1.48 -4.84
C ASP A 179 10.29 -2.49 -4.11
N THR A 180 11.37 -2.02 -3.50
CA THR A 180 12.28 -2.86 -2.73
C THR A 180 11.80 -3.07 -1.30
N LYS A 181 11.27 -2.01 -0.65
CA LYS A 181 10.79 -2.07 0.74
C LYS A 181 9.61 -3.02 0.89
N LEU A 182 8.63 -2.93 -0.02
CA LEU A 182 7.42 -3.75 0.05
C LEU A 182 7.73 -5.24 -0.16
N VAL A 183 8.54 -5.57 -1.16
CA VAL A 183 8.94 -6.96 -1.42
C VAL A 183 9.77 -7.51 -0.27
N LYS A 184 10.67 -6.71 0.31
CA LYS A 184 11.44 -7.10 1.50
C LYS A 184 10.55 -7.42 2.70
N GLU A 185 9.47 -6.67 2.91
CA GLU A 185 8.49 -6.97 3.96
C GLU A 185 7.67 -8.22 3.64
N TRP A 186 7.32 -8.42 2.36
CA TRP A 186 6.54 -9.59 1.93
C TRP A 186 7.27 -10.91 2.14
N VAL A 187 8.58 -10.97 1.88
CA VAL A 187 9.38 -12.22 1.97
C VAL A 187 9.83 -12.57 3.39
N ARG A 188 9.40 -11.82 4.42
CA ARG A 188 9.70 -12.12 5.84
C ARG A 188 8.87 -13.27 6.37
#